data_AF-A0A3B1DZJ0-F1
#
_entry.id   AF-A0A3B1DZJ0-F1
#
_cell.length_a   1.000
_cell.length_b   1.000
_cell.length_c   1.000
_cell.angle_alpha   90.00
_cell.angle_beta   90.00
_cell.angle_gamma   90.00
#
_symmetry.space_group_name_H-M   'P 1'
#
loop_
_entity.id
_entity.type
_entity.pdbx_description
1 polymer ?
#
loop_
_entity_poly.entity_id
_entity_poly.type
_entity_poly.pdbx_seq_one_letter_code
_entity_poly.pdbx_strand_id
1 'polypeptide(L)'
;YDVFDYDPLKYVTERVNLREHVVWSHPPNTEETQAMAEDYLSLGITRASKSETPEPKITDLNRTILVVGGGVTGLTAAIEAAKAGSQVVLVEKEAELGGWAKKMYKVLPTKAPFSELEKPAIDTKIAAANGNENIKIYTSTTIKKIAGEPGMYDVTVEKGGSEETFTIGAIIYAIGWKPYDASKLDNLGYGKFKNVVTNVEMEEIALNGKIARPSDGKPAQSVVFVQCAGQRDEAHVPYCSSVCCNVSLKQAMYVRESNPDAGAYIIYKDMRTPGLYENFYKAAQDDEGIFLAKGEILGIEEEADGSLLVEVNNLLLGKTVRIKADIVVLATGMLTNMIPEDYEVNNLTTEYIGTITKKETT
;
A
#
# COMPACT_ATOMS: atom_id res chain seq x y z
N TYR A 1 -36.03 3.93 -24.18
CA TYR A 1 -35.32 3.94 -22.89
C TYR A 1 -35.11 5.39 -22.40
N ASP A 2 -35.95 6.35 -22.81
CA ASP A 2 -35.75 7.80 -22.57
C ASP A 2 -36.55 8.37 -21.38
N VAL A 3 -37.21 7.53 -20.58
CA VAL A 3 -38.09 8.00 -19.48
C VAL A 3 -37.29 8.43 -18.24
N PHE A 4 -35.98 8.13 -18.20
CA PHE A 4 -35.06 8.48 -17.12
C PHE A 4 -33.80 9.18 -17.65
N ASP A 5 -33.97 10.11 -18.61
CA ASP A 5 -32.89 11.01 -19.00
C ASP A 5 -32.79 12.16 -17.98
N TYR A 6 -31.93 11.99 -16.97
CA TYR A 6 -31.64 13.02 -15.95
C TYR A 6 -30.44 13.88 -16.36
N ASP A 7 -30.44 14.35 -17.61
CA ASP A 7 -29.41 15.26 -18.11
C ASP A 7 -29.37 16.53 -17.24
N PRO A 8 -28.29 16.76 -16.46
CA PRO A 8 -28.20 17.90 -15.55
C PRO A 8 -28.12 19.24 -16.30
N LEU A 9 -27.89 19.21 -17.62
CA LEU A 9 -27.93 20.38 -18.50
C LEU A 9 -29.35 20.72 -18.97
N LYS A 10 -30.32 19.83 -18.74
CA LYS A 10 -31.72 20.02 -19.11
C LYS A 10 -32.65 20.10 -17.90
N TYR A 11 -32.31 19.41 -16.82
CA TYR A 11 -33.15 19.28 -15.65
C TYR A 11 -32.43 19.71 -14.38
N VAL A 12 -33.10 20.51 -13.57
CA VAL A 12 -32.70 20.75 -12.17
C VAL A 12 -32.91 19.46 -11.39
N THR A 13 -31.82 18.88 -10.90
CA THR A 13 -31.85 17.65 -10.08
C THR A 13 -31.35 17.98 -8.68
N GLU A 14 -32.17 17.69 -7.66
CA GLU A 14 -31.79 17.82 -6.25
C GLU A 14 -31.78 16.44 -5.58
N ARG A 15 -30.66 16.10 -4.92
CA ARG A 15 -30.51 14.83 -4.19
C ARG A 15 -30.73 15.06 -2.70
N VAL A 16 -31.81 14.48 -2.17
CA VAL A 16 -32.08 14.44 -0.73
C VAL A 16 -31.45 13.19 -0.11
N ASN A 17 -30.49 13.38 0.80
CA ASN A 17 -29.77 12.27 1.43
C ASN A 17 -30.49 11.77 2.69
N LEU A 18 -31.46 10.86 2.52
CA LEU A 18 -32.18 10.28 3.66
C LEU A 18 -31.46 9.07 4.28
N ARG A 19 -30.55 8.42 3.54
CA ARG A 19 -29.95 7.18 4.03
C ARG A 19 -28.84 7.47 5.03
N GLU A 20 -27.76 8.09 4.58
CA GLU A 20 -26.60 8.37 5.43
C GLU A 20 -26.90 9.42 6.51
N HIS A 21 -27.78 10.39 6.25
CA HIS A 21 -28.07 11.47 7.21
C HIS A 21 -29.27 11.21 8.12
N VAL A 22 -30.12 10.22 7.82
CA VAL A 22 -31.30 9.91 8.65
C VAL A 22 -31.32 8.43 9.03
N VAL A 23 -31.55 7.53 8.06
CA VAL A 23 -31.83 6.11 8.31
C VAL A 23 -30.66 5.38 8.99
N TRP A 24 -29.41 5.72 8.66
CA TRP A 24 -28.22 5.05 9.23
C TRP A 24 -27.67 5.74 10.48
N SER A 25 -28.00 7.00 10.69
CA SER A 25 -27.47 7.81 11.79
C SER A 25 -28.43 7.92 12.97
N HIS A 26 -29.70 7.55 12.80
CA HIS A 26 -30.73 7.69 13.83
C HIS A 26 -31.50 6.38 14.08
N PRO A 27 -32.02 6.17 15.31
CA PRO A 27 -32.87 5.03 15.60
C PRO A 27 -34.10 4.97 14.68
N PRO A 28 -34.47 3.80 14.14
CA PRO A 28 -35.63 3.66 13.28
C PRO A 28 -36.94 3.79 14.09
N ASN A 29 -38.04 4.10 13.40
CA ASN A 29 -39.41 4.13 13.93
C ASN A 29 -39.64 5.10 15.09
N THR A 30 -38.94 6.24 15.11
CA THR A 30 -39.24 7.34 16.04
C THR A 30 -39.89 8.50 15.27
N GLU A 31 -40.72 9.28 15.96
CA GLU A 31 -41.35 10.46 15.37
C GLU A 31 -40.30 11.50 14.96
N GLU A 32 -39.22 11.65 15.73
CA GLU A 32 -38.13 12.59 15.43
C GLU A 32 -37.37 12.20 14.15
N THR A 33 -37.11 10.91 13.94
CA THR A 33 -36.42 10.41 12.73
C THR A 33 -37.30 10.58 11.50
N GLN A 34 -38.61 10.35 11.63
CA GLN A 34 -39.57 10.60 10.55
C GLN A 34 -39.66 12.09 10.22
N ALA A 35 -39.80 12.96 11.23
CA ALA A 35 -39.83 14.41 11.06
C ALA A 35 -38.54 14.92 10.40
N MET A 36 -37.38 14.40 10.80
CA MET A 36 -36.10 14.74 10.16
C MET A 36 -36.08 14.38 8.66
N ALA A 37 -36.58 13.20 8.28
CA ALA A 37 -36.66 12.81 6.87
C ALA A 37 -37.59 13.74 6.06
N GLU A 38 -38.74 14.09 6.64
CA GLU A 38 -39.70 15.03 6.05
C GLU A 38 -39.12 16.44 5.89
N ASP A 39 -38.34 16.91 6.86
CA ASP A 39 -37.64 18.18 6.80
C ASP A 39 -36.58 18.19 5.69
N TYR A 40 -35.75 17.14 5.60
CA TYR A 40 -34.77 17.00 4.51
C TYR A 40 -35.44 16.99 3.13
N LEU A 41 -36.59 16.32 2.99
CA LEU A 41 -37.39 16.34 1.76
C LEU A 41 -37.92 17.73 1.46
N SER A 42 -38.47 18.42 2.46
CA SER A 42 -39.00 19.77 2.32
C SER A 42 -37.92 20.76 1.91
N LEU A 43 -36.72 20.66 2.48
CA LEU A 43 -35.55 21.45 2.09
C LEU A 43 -35.15 21.19 0.64
N GLY A 44 -35.07 19.91 0.24
CA GLY A 44 -34.74 19.53 -1.14
C GLY A 44 -35.77 20.03 -2.16
N ILE A 45 -37.06 19.83 -1.89
CA ILE A 45 -38.15 20.33 -2.74
C ILE A 45 -38.09 21.86 -2.84
N THR A 46 -37.88 22.55 -1.72
CA THR A 46 -37.77 24.01 -1.70
C THR A 46 -36.58 24.49 -2.53
N ARG A 47 -35.42 23.85 -2.39
CA ARG A 47 -34.22 24.19 -3.15
C ARG A 47 -34.41 23.93 -4.65
N ALA A 48 -34.96 22.78 -5.03
CA ALA A 48 -35.28 22.46 -6.42
C ALA A 48 -36.22 23.51 -7.03
N SER A 49 -37.24 23.96 -6.29
CA SER A 49 -38.19 24.98 -6.78
C SER A 49 -37.58 26.37 -7.01
N LYS A 50 -36.40 26.63 -6.41
CA LYS A 50 -35.69 27.92 -6.48
C LYS A 50 -34.38 27.82 -7.27
N SER A 51 -34.11 26.68 -7.89
CA SER A 51 -32.87 26.44 -8.64
C SER A 51 -33.11 26.63 -10.12
N GLU A 52 -32.08 27.09 -10.82
CA GLU A 52 -32.05 27.23 -12.27
C GLU A 52 -31.07 26.20 -12.85
N THR A 53 -31.28 25.83 -14.12
CA THR A 53 -30.39 24.90 -14.80
C THR A 53 -29.01 25.54 -14.96
N PRO A 54 -27.93 24.90 -14.49
CA PRO A 54 -26.60 25.47 -14.58
C PRO A 54 -26.09 25.49 -16.02
N GLU A 55 -25.43 26.57 -16.43
CA GLU A 55 -24.69 26.62 -17.68
C GLU A 55 -23.29 26.01 -17.48
N PRO A 56 -22.90 24.98 -18.24
CA PRO A 56 -21.60 24.36 -18.10
C PRO A 56 -20.51 25.29 -18.65
N LYS A 57 -19.44 25.47 -17.88
CA LYS A 57 -18.24 26.16 -18.36
C LYS A 57 -17.50 25.23 -19.32
N ILE A 58 -17.62 25.48 -20.62
CA ILE A 58 -16.86 24.75 -21.66
C ILE A 58 -15.48 25.40 -21.77
N THR A 59 -14.42 24.65 -21.48
CA THR A 59 -13.03 25.10 -21.65
C THR A 59 -12.25 24.09 -22.45
N ASP A 60 -11.26 24.56 -23.19
CA ASP A 60 -10.24 23.67 -23.72
C ASP A 60 -9.44 23.08 -22.56
N LEU A 61 -9.26 21.78 -22.59
CA LEU A 61 -8.55 21.04 -21.55
C LEU A 61 -7.15 20.69 -22.04
N ASN A 62 -6.17 20.84 -21.16
CA ASN A 62 -4.87 20.25 -21.38
C ASN A 62 -5.00 18.71 -21.30
N ARG A 63 -4.41 17.97 -22.23
CA ARG A 63 -4.50 16.49 -22.27
C ARG A 63 -3.25 15.80 -21.73
N THR A 64 -2.29 16.58 -21.24
CA THR A 64 -1.06 16.07 -20.62
C THR A 64 -1.38 15.52 -19.24
N ILE A 65 -0.83 14.35 -18.93
CA ILE A 65 -1.03 13.66 -17.66
C ILE A 65 0.26 13.78 -16.85
N LEU A 66 0.15 14.24 -15.61
CA LEU A 66 1.23 14.14 -14.63
C LEU A 66 1.14 12.81 -13.90
N VAL A 67 2.25 12.08 -13.80
CA VAL A 67 2.41 10.90 -12.95
C VAL A 67 3.43 11.23 -11.86
N VAL A 68 3.01 11.15 -10.60
CA VAL A 68 3.88 11.41 -9.45
C VAL A 68 4.31 10.08 -8.83
N GLY A 69 5.59 9.76 -8.91
CA GLY A 69 6.21 8.51 -8.44
C GLY A 69 6.57 7.57 -9.59
N GLY A 70 7.85 7.22 -9.69
CA GLY A 70 8.46 6.35 -10.69
C GLY A 70 8.57 4.88 -10.28
N GLY A 71 7.72 4.41 -9.36
CA GLY A 71 7.59 3.00 -9.00
C GLY A 71 6.82 2.18 -10.05
N VAL A 72 6.64 0.87 -9.80
CA VAL A 72 5.93 -0.04 -10.74
C VAL A 72 4.54 0.47 -11.16
N THR A 73 3.78 1.07 -10.23
CA THR A 73 2.46 1.66 -10.50
C THR A 73 2.55 2.86 -11.42
N GLY A 74 3.41 3.83 -11.10
CA GLY A 74 3.55 5.04 -11.90
C GLY A 74 4.16 4.78 -13.28
N LEU A 75 5.17 3.91 -13.38
CA LEU A 75 5.70 3.47 -14.67
C LEU A 75 4.63 2.81 -15.54
N THR A 76 3.79 1.95 -14.95
CA THR A 76 2.68 1.32 -15.68
C THR A 76 1.67 2.36 -16.13
N ALA A 77 1.27 3.29 -15.25
CA ALA A 77 0.35 4.36 -15.59
C ALA A 77 0.88 5.24 -16.73
N ALA A 78 2.15 5.63 -16.68
CA ALA A 78 2.78 6.46 -17.71
C ALA A 78 2.86 5.73 -19.06
N ILE A 79 3.28 4.46 -19.08
CA ILE A 79 3.38 3.66 -20.30
C ILE A 79 2.00 3.47 -20.93
N GLU A 80 0.98 3.11 -20.15
CA GLU A 80 -0.37 2.87 -20.70
C GLU A 80 -1.05 4.18 -21.13
N ALA A 81 -0.85 5.29 -20.41
CA ALA A 81 -1.31 6.61 -20.83
C ALA A 81 -0.67 7.06 -22.14
N ALA A 82 0.64 6.86 -22.29
CA ALA A 82 1.36 7.17 -23.53
C ALA A 82 0.89 6.30 -24.70
N LYS A 83 0.63 5.00 -24.48
CA LYS A 83 0.03 4.11 -25.49
C LYS A 83 -1.36 4.53 -25.91
N ALA A 84 -2.14 5.13 -25.00
CA ALA A 84 -3.44 5.71 -25.30
C ALA A 84 -3.37 7.05 -26.06
N GLY A 85 -2.16 7.57 -26.31
CA GLY A 85 -1.92 8.80 -27.09
C GLY A 85 -1.79 10.08 -26.27
N SER A 86 -1.72 9.99 -24.93
CA SER A 86 -1.49 11.15 -24.07
C SER A 86 -0.01 11.49 -23.95
N GLN A 87 0.30 12.79 -23.84
CA GLN A 87 1.59 13.25 -23.32
C GLN A 87 1.65 13.01 -21.82
N VAL A 88 2.78 12.54 -21.31
CA VAL A 88 2.96 12.22 -19.90
C VAL A 88 4.19 12.94 -19.36
N VAL A 89 4.04 13.56 -18.21
CA VAL A 89 5.17 14.01 -17.38
C VAL A 89 5.25 13.10 -16.17
N LEU A 90 6.36 12.38 -16.01
CA LEU A 90 6.61 11.53 -14.85
C LEU A 90 7.62 12.21 -13.93
N VAL A 91 7.27 12.37 -12.66
CA VAL A 91 8.14 12.98 -11.64
C VAL A 91 8.50 11.94 -10.57
N GLU A 92 9.79 11.73 -10.35
CA GLU A 92 10.36 10.85 -9.34
C GLU A 92 11.30 11.65 -8.42
N LYS A 93 11.09 11.49 -7.11
CA LYS A 93 11.87 12.18 -6.07
C LYS A 93 13.30 11.63 -5.96
N GLU A 94 13.48 10.34 -6.19
CA GLU A 94 14.77 9.67 -6.16
C GLU A 94 15.56 9.89 -7.46
N ALA A 95 16.86 9.62 -7.41
CA ALA A 95 17.71 9.69 -8.60
C ALA A 95 17.38 8.62 -9.65
N GLU A 96 16.77 7.52 -9.23
CA GLU A 96 16.47 6.37 -10.08
C GLU A 96 14.99 5.97 -10.01
N LEU A 97 14.48 5.47 -11.13
CA LEU A 97 13.16 4.86 -11.22
C LEU A 97 13.17 3.44 -10.64
N GLY A 98 11.96 2.93 -10.36
CA GLY A 98 11.72 1.53 -10.02
C GLY A 98 11.06 1.31 -8.66
N GLY A 99 11.26 2.24 -7.72
CA GLY A 99 10.71 2.17 -6.36
C GLY A 99 11.05 0.85 -5.66
N TRP A 100 10.14 0.35 -4.82
CA TRP A 100 10.33 -0.90 -4.07
C TRP A 100 10.53 -2.14 -4.96
N ALA A 101 9.95 -2.18 -6.16
CA ALA A 101 10.06 -3.33 -7.05
C ALA A 101 11.50 -3.60 -7.49
N LYS A 102 12.35 -2.57 -7.55
CA LYS A 102 13.79 -2.70 -7.86
C LYS A 102 14.60 -3.30 -6.71
N LYS A 103 14.08 -3.21 -5.48
CA LYS A 103 14.72 -3.73 -4.26
C LYS A 103 14.26 -5.15 -3.90
N MET A 104 13.38 -5.76 -4.70
CA MET A 104 12.87 -7.11 -4.45
C MET A 104 13.74 -8.17 -5.13
N TYR A 105 14.00 -9.28 -4.45
CA TYR A 105 14.71 -10.41 -5.04
C TYR A 105 13.84 -11.13 -6.08
N LYS A 106 12.60 -11.45 -5.69
CA LYS A 106 11.56 -12.06 -6.54
C LYS A 106 10.20 -11.46 -6.21
N VAL A 107 9.24 -11.67 -7.11
CA VAL A 107 7.83 -11.29 -6.96
C VAL A 107 6.93 -12.52 -6.95
N LEU A 108 5.71 -12.33 -6.46
CA LEU A 108 4.66 -13.34 -6.48
C LEU A 108 4.29 -13.69 -7.94
N PRO A 109 3.77 -14.91 -8.18
CA PRO A 109 3.37 -15.33 -9.52
C PRO A 109 2.32 -14.38 -10.13
N THR A 110 2.49 -14.10 -11.42
CA THR A 110 1.56 -13.30 -12.22
C THR A 110 0.85 -14.10 -13.31
N LYS A 111 1.22 -15.37 -13.49
CA LYS A 111 0.66 -16.29 -14.49
C LYS A 111 0.30 -17.65 -13.91
N ALA A 112 -0.63 -18.35 -14.57
CA ALA A 112 -0.97 -19.73 -14.23
C ALA A 112 0.28 -20.64 -14.32
N PRO A 113 0.46 -21.60 -13.38
CA PRO A 113 -0.50 -22.06 -12.37
C PRO A 113 -0.54 -21.27 -11.05
N PHE A 114 0.13 -20.12 -10.96
CA PHE A 114 0.23 -19.27 -9.76
C PHE A 114 0.95 -19.92 -8.56
N SER A 115 1.93 -20.78 -8.82
CA SER A 115 2.71 -21.48 -7.77
C SER A 115 4.19 -21.12 -7.72
N GLU A 116 4.73 -20.48 -8.76
CA GLU A 116 6.17 -20.26 -8.90
C GLU A 116 6.55 -18.78 -8.77
N LEU A 117 7.71 -18.52 -8.20
CA LEU A 117 8.24 -17.18 -8.03
C LEU A 117 8.81 -16.63 -9.35
N GLU A 118 8.67 -15.32 -9.54
CA GLU A 118 9.11 -14.64 -10.76
C GLU A 118 10.16 -13.58 -10.46
N LYS A 119 11.01 -13.24 -11.43
CA LYS A 119 11.89 -12.07 -11.33
C LYS A 119 11.09 -10.78 -11.52
N PRO A 120 11.40 -9.69 -10.80
CA PRO A 120 10.73 -8.41 -11.02
C PRO A 120 10.95 -7.91 -12.46
N ALA A 121 9.87 -7.58 -13.16
CA ALA A 121 9.91 -7.03 -14.53
C ALA A 121 10.13 -5.50 -14.57
N ILE A 122 10.75 -4.94 -13.53
CA ILE A 122 10.84 -3.49 -13.33
C ILE A 122 11.78 -2.83 -14.33
N ASP A 123 12.93 -3.45 -14.62
CA ASP A 123 13.91 -2.90 -15.56
C ASP A 123 13.35 -2.79 -16.98
N THR A 124 12.54 -3.77 -17.39
CA THR A 124 11.81 -3.72 -18.67
C THR A 124 10.84 -2.55 -18.73
N LYS A 125 10.15 -2.24 -17.63
CA LYS A 125 9.25 -1.07 -17.56
C LYS A 125 10.03 0.23 -17.58
N ILE A 126 11.17 0.30 -16.89
CA ILE A 126 12.05 1.49 -16.91
C ILE A 126 12.55 1.74 -18.33
N ALA A 127 13.03 0.70 -19.03
CA ALA A 127 13.48 0.81 -20.42
C ALA A 127 12.35 1.27 -21.35
N ALA A 128 11.14 0.72 -21.19
CA ALA A 128 9.97 1.11 -21.97
C ALA A 128 9.55 2.57 -21.74
N ALA A 129 9.63 3.06 -20.50
CA ALA A 129 9.32 4.45 -20.18
C ALA A 129 10.37 5.42 -20.75
N ASN A 130 11.67 5.12 -20.57
CA ASN A 130 12.77 5.93 -21.10
C ASN A 130 12.79 5.99 -22.64
N GLY A 131 12.36 4.91 -23.31
CA GLY A 131 12.31 4.82 -24.76
C GLY A 131 11.07 5.43 -25.41
N ASN A 132 10.15 6.01 -24.64
CA ASN A 132 8.88 6.53 -25.15
C ASN A 132 8.93 8.07 -25.29
N GLU A 133 8.80 8.58 -26.52
CA GLU A 133 8.84 10.01 -26.83
C GLU A 133 7.71 10.83 -26.21
N ASN A 134 6.58 10.19 -25.86
CA ASN A 134 5.45 10.84 -25.20
C ASN A 134 5.59 10.91 -23.68
N ILE A 135 6.69 10.41 -23.10
CA ILE A 135 6.94 10.41 -21.66
C ILE A 135 8.17 11.26 -21.34
N LYS A 136 7.96 12.43 -20.73
CA LYS A 136 9.01 13.27 -20.18
C LYS A 136 9.26 12.89 -18.72
N ILE A 137 10.47 12.42 -18.41
CA ILE A 137 10.83 11.93 -17.07
C ILE A 137 11.70 12.95 -16.33
N TYR A 138 11.32 13.25 -15.10
CA TYR A 138 12.06 14.06 -14.15
C TYR A 138 12.46 13.20 -12.95
N THR A 139 13.76 12.92 -12.80
CA THR A 139 14.32 12.30 -11.58
C THR A 139 14.94 13.34 -10.67
N SER A 140 15.14 12.99 -9.39
CA SER A 140 15.60 13.90 -8.34
C SER A 140 14.75 15.17 -8.25
N THR A 141 13.44 15.01 -8.44
CA THR A 141 12.50 16.13 -8.61
C THR A 141 11.26 15.89 -7.74
N THR A 142 10.83 16.91 -7.01
CA THR A 142 9.63 16.86 -6.15
C THR A 142 8.55 17.81 -6.66
N ILE A 143 7.29 17.52 -6.32
CA ILE A 143 6.19 18.44 -6.56
C ILE A 143 6.18 19.48 -5.45
N LYS A 144 6.37 20.76 -5.81
CA LYS A 144 6.35 21.88 -4.86
C LYS A 144 4.95 22.44 -4.68
N LYS A 145 4.20 22.58 -5.77
CA LYS A 145 2.87 23.19 -5.77
C LYS A 145 2.02 22.65 -6.90
N ILE A 146 0.74 22.44 -6.61
CA ILE A 146 -0.30 22.19 -7.60
C ILE A 146 -1.39 23.23 -7.37
N ALA A 147 -1.79 23.96 -8.41
CA ALA A 147 -2.89 24.91 -8.38
C ALA A 147 -3.77 24.75 -9.63
N GLY A 148 -5.01 25.25 -9.58
CA GLY A 148 -5.94 25.19 -10.71
C GLY A 148 -7.06 24.18 -10.50
N GLU A 149 -7.68 23.76 -11.61
CA GLU A 149 -8.89 22.94 -11.66
C GLU A 149 -8.71 21.75 -12.62
N PRO A 150 -9.54 20.68 -12.53
CA PRO A 150 -9.46 19.55 -13.47
C PRO A 150 -9.37 20.01 -14.92
N GLY A 151 -8.36 19.51 -15.64
CA GLY A 151 -8.09 19.89 -17.04
C GLY A 151 -7.14 21.07 -17.22
N MET A 152 -6.88 21.87 -16.17
CA MET A 152 -6.01 23.05 -16.19
C MET A 152 -5.30 23.24 -14.83
N TYR A 153 -4.40 22.31 -14.50
CA TYR A 153 -3.55 22.40 -13.32
C TYR A 153 -2.19 22.99 -13.68
N ASP A 154 -1.77 24.02 -12.95
CA ASP A 154 -0.39 24.50 -12.97
C ASP A 154 0.40 23.78 -11.89
N VAL A 155 1.41 23.01 -12.32
CA VAL A 155 2.26 22.22 -11.45
C VAL A 155 3.66 22.79 -11.45
N THR A 156 4.14 23.15 -10.26
CA THR A 156 5.51 23.57 -10.03
C THR A 156 6.30 22.40 -9.46
N VAL A 157 7.39 22.05 -10.12
CA VAL A 157 8.34 21.03 -9.69
C VAL A 157 9.66 21.66 -9.26
N GLU A 158 10.35 21.03 -8.33
CA GLU A 158 11.63 21.50 -7.81
C GLU A 158 12.72 20.44 -7.98
N LYS A 159 13.87 20.85 -8.51
CA LYS A 159 15.08 20.02 -8.66
C LYS A 159 16.31 20.82 -8.26
N GLY A 160 16.97 20.42 -7.16
CA GLY A 160 18.20 21.06 -6.70
C GLY A 160 18.08 22.58 -6.48
N GLY A 161 16.92 23.04 -6.00
CA GLY A 161 16.61 24.47 -5.78
C GLY A 161 16.18 25.25 -7.02
N SER A 162 16.16 24.62 -8.20
CA SER A 162 15.56 25.20 -9.41
C SER A 162 14.11 24.79 -9.56
N GLU A 163 13.25 25.72 -9.96
CA GLU A 163 11.81 25.48 -10.15
C GLU A 163 11.42 25.56 -11.63
N GLU A 164 10.56 24.65 -12.06
CA GLU A 164 9.92 24.66 -13.37
C GLU A 164 8.40 24.55 -13.16
N THR A 165 7.62 25.34 -13.91
CA THR A 165 6.15 25.25 -13.87
C THR A 165 5.62 24.91 -15.25
N PHE A 166 4.68 23.96 -15.30
CA PHE A 166 4.00 23.56 -16.53
C PHE A 166 2.54 23.21 -16.23
N THR A 167 1.69 23.40 -17.25
CA THR A 167 0.25 23.12 -17.14
C THR A 167 -0.05 21.68 -17.59
N ILE A 168 -0.87 20.97 -16.82
CA ILE A 168 -1.34 19.59 -17.09
C ILE A 168 -2.85 19.48 -16.92
N GLY A 169 -3.43 18.42 -17.50
CA GLY A 169 -4.86 18.15 -17.44
C GLY A 169 -5.29 17.28 -16.27
N ALA A 170 -4.50 16.26 -15.96
CA ALA A 170 -4.85 15.26 -14.95
C ALA A 170 -3.61 14.77 -14.21
N ILE A 171 -3.80 14.33 -12.97
CA ILE A 171 -2.74 13.89 -12.07
C ILE A 171 -3.00 12.45 -11.64
N ILE A 172 -2.00 11.60 -11.79
CA ILE A 172 -1.95 10.25 -11.24
C ILE A 172 -0.94 10.27 -10.10
N TYR A 173 -1.43 10.02 -8.88
CA TYR A 173 -0.59 10.03 -7.69
C TYR A 173 -0.19 8.59 -7.32
N ALA A 174 1.06 8.23 -7.55
CA ALA A 174 1.61 6.88 -7.42
C ALA A 174 2.86 6.84 -6.52
N ILE A 175 2.86 7.60 -5.43
CA ILE A 175 4.03 7.80 -4.54
C ILE A 175 4.36 6.60 -3.64
N GLY A 176 3.60 5.50 -3.74
CA GLY A 176 3.89 4.25 -3.07
C GLY A 176 3.70 4.26 -1.56
N TRP A 177 4.59 3.55 -0.87
CA TRP A 177 4.47 3.19 0.54
C TRP A 177 5.84 3.23 1.24
N LYS A 178 5.81 3.20 2.58
CA LYS A 178 6.96 3.00 3.47
C LYS A 178 6.69 1.82 4.41
N PRO A 179 7.70 1.00 4.77
CA PRO A 179 7.51 -0.06 5.74
C PRO A 179 7.11 0.53 7.10
N TYR A 180 6.34 -0.23 7.85
CA TYR A 180 6.11 0.08 9.27
C TYR A 180 7.44 0.02 10.03
N ASP A 181 7.64 0.99 10.92
CA ASP A 181 8.86 1.12 11.72
C ASP A 181 8.92 0.03 12.80
N ALA A 182 9.75 -0.98 12.55
CA ALA A 182 9.93 -2.12 13.44
C ALA A 182 10.61 -1.74 14.77
N SER A 183 11.26 -0.58 14.87
CA SER A 183 11.86 -0.13 16.14
C SER A 183 10.83 0.13 17.24
N LYS A 184 9.54 0.26 16.87
CA LYS A 184 8.42 0.39 17.80
C LYS A 184 7.96 -0.95 18.40
N LEU A 185 8.54 -2.07 17.94
CA LEU A 185 8.18 -3.43 18.36
C LEU A 185 9.21 -3.98 19.34
N ASP A 186 9.39 -3.28 20.47
CA ASP A 186 10.41 -3.59 21.48
C ASP A 186 10.37 -5.05 21.96
N ASN A 187 9.17 -5.62 22.06
CA ASN A 187 8.93 -7.00 22.48
C ASN A 187 9.38 -8.05 21.45
N LEU A 188 9.69 -7.66 20.21
CA LEU A 188 10.12 -8.55 19.13
C LEU A 188 11.63 -8.44 18.83
N GLY A 189 12.37 -7.65 19.60
CA GLY A 189 13.84 -7.68 19.58
C GLY A 189 14.51 -7.04 18.36
N TYR A 190 13.77 -6.32 17.51
CA TYR A 190 14.35 -5.55 16.41
C TYR A 190 15.27 -4.44 16.95
N GLY A 191 16.42 -4.22 16.29
CA GLY A 191 17.46 -3.30 16.75
C GLY A 191 18.29 -3.79 17.94
N LYS A 192 17.70 -4.63 18.81
CA LYS A 192 18.40 -5.28 19.93
C LYS A 192 19.23 -6.49 19.46
N PHE A 193 18.64 -7.36 18.65
CA PHE A 193 19.28 -8.58 18.17
C PHE A 193 19.59 -8.44 16.67
N LYS A 194 20.85 -8.67 16.28
CA LYS A 194 21.29 -8.50 14.89
C LYS A 194 20.59 -9.45 13.91
N ASN A 195 20.12 -10.60 14.40
CA ASN A 195 19.46 -11.62 13.58
C ASN A 195 17.93 -11.47 13.55
N VAL A 196 17.37 -10.42 14.18
CA VAL A 196 15.98 -10.00 13.96
C VAL A 196 15.98 -8.95 12.86
N VAL A 197 15.35 -9.26 11.73
CA VAL A 197 15.29 -8.41 10.54
C VAL A 197 13.84 -8.19 10.12
N THR A 198 13.58 -7.17 9.32
CA THR A 198 12.29 -6.97 8.65
C THR A 198 12.20 -7.80 7.37
N ASN A 199 10.99 -8.01 6.87
CA ASN A 199 10.75 -8.56 5.55
C ASN A 199 11.37 -7.72 4.42
N VAL A 200 11.61 -6.41 4.61
CA VAL A 200 12.32 -5.59 3.61
C VAL A 200 13.81 -5.92 3.60
N GLU A 201 14.45 -5.97 4.76
CA GLU A 201 15.86 -6.37 4.91
C GLU A 201 16.09 -7.81 4.44
N MET A 202 15.10 -8.70 4.60
CA MET A 202 15.15 -10.05 4.06
C MET A 202 15.24 -10.08 2.52
N GLU A 203 14.64 -9.12 1.80
CA GLU A 203 14.87 -9.00 0.35
C GLU A 203 16.32 -8.62 0.04
N GLU A 204 16.92 -7.73 0.83
CA GLU A 204 18.32 -7.33 0.67
C GLU A 204 19.28 -8.49 0.94
N ILE A 205 19.01 -9.29 1.97
CA ILE A 205 19.74 -10.53 2.25
C ILE A 205 19.62 -11.49 1.06
N ALA A 206 18.40 -11.72 0.56
CA ALA A 206 18.16 -12.63 -0.54
C ALA A 206 18.82 -12.20 -1.86
N LEU A 207 18.90 -10.88 -2.12
CA LEU A 207 19.60 -10.32 -3.28
C LEU A 207 21.10 -10.68 -3.32
N ASN A 208 21.73 -10.92 -2.16
CA ASN A 208 23.11 -11.38 -2.07
C ASN A 208 23.29 -12.87 -2.41
N GLY A 209 22.20 -13.58 -2.75
CA GLY A 209 22.20 -14.91 -3.33
C GLY A 209 22.19 -16.07 -2.33
N LYS A 210 22.31 -15.81 -1.02
CA LYS A 210 22.16 -16.82 0.04
C LYS A 210 21.50 -16.22 1.27
N ILE A 211 20.64 -17.00 1.93
CA ILE A 211 20.07 -16.60 3.21
C ILE A 211 21.10 -16.86 4.32
N ALA A 212 21.69 -15.78 4.83
CA ALA A 212 22.75 -15.82 5.83
C ALA A 212 22.45 -14.88 7.01
N ARG A 213 22.91 -15.26 8.20
CA ARG A 213 22.75 -14.50 9.44
C ARG A 213 23.46 -13.14 9.33
N PRO A 214 22.78 -12.01 9.59
CA PRO A 214 23.43 -10.71 9.62
C PRO A 214 24.56 -10.60 10.66
N SER A 215 24.48 -11.36 11.76
CA SER A 215 25.47 -11.27 12.85
C SER A 215 26.86 -11.75 12.46
N ASP A 216 26.96 -12.83 11.68
CA ASP A 216 28.22 -13.57 11.45
C ASP A 216 28.36 -14.16 10.03
N GLY A 217 27.38 -13.95 9.15
CA GLY A 217 27.39 -14.42 7.77
C GLY A 217 27.20 -15.93 7.60
N LYS A 218 26.89 -16.67 8.67
CA LYS A 218 26.65 -18.13 8.56
C LYS A 218 25.34 -18.40 7.82
N PRO A 219 25.26 -19.47 7.02
CA PRO A 219 24.00 -19.89 6.38
C PRO A 219 22.91 -20.14 7.42
N ALA A 220 21.70 -19.64 7.18
CA ALA A 220 20.55 -19.89 8.05
C ALA A 220 19.97 -21.29 7.77
N GLN A 221 19.80 -22.08 8.83
CA GLN A 221 19.16 -23.41 8.80
C GLN A 221 17.73 -23.36 9.33
N SER A 222 17.40 -22.39 10.18
CA SER A 222 16.06 -22.19 10.72
C SER A 222 15.67 -20.72 10.66
N VAL A 223 14.60 -20.38 9.95
CA VAL A 223 14.11 -19.00 9.82
C VAL A 223 12.67 -18.91 10.32
N VAL A 224 12.40 -18.01 11.25
CA VAL A 224 11.04 -17.80 11.79
C VAL A 224 10.47 -16.49 11.24
N PHE A 225 9.29 -16.55 10.62
CA PHE A 225 8.54 -15.39 10.16
C PHE A 225 7.43 -15.06 11.16
N VAL A 226 7.46 -13.84 11.69
CA VAL A 226 6.45 -13.32 12.61
C VAL A 226 5.44 -12.51 11.81
N GLN A 227 4.24 -13.05 11.62
CA GLN A 227 3.19 -12.34 10.89
C GLN A 227 2.56 -11.22 11.71
N CYS A 228 2.04 -10.23 10.98
CA CYS A 228 1.33 -9.08 11.56
C CYS A 228 2.20 -8.27 12.53
N ALA A 229 3.51 -8.16 12.26
CA ALA A 229 4.44 -7.43 13.12
C ALA A 229 4.15 -5.91 13.05
N GLY A 230 3.40 -5.41 14.05
CA GLY A 230 2.90 -4.04 14.11
C GLY A 230 1.63 -3.79 13.29
N GLN A 231 0.92 -4.84 12.86
CA GLN A 231 -0.35 -4.74 12.12
C GLN A 231 -1.43 -5.59 12.76
N ARG A 232 -2.69 -5.23 12.52
CA ARG A 232 -3.84 -5.81 13.25
C ARG A 232 -3.59 -5.71 14.77
N ASP A 233 -3.10 -4.56 15.17
CA ASP A 233 -2.72 -4.19 16.53
C ASP A 233 -3.17 -2.75 16.79
N GLU A 234 -4.07 -2.58 17.78
CA GLU A 234 -4.63 -1.27 18.12
C GLU A 234 -3.59 -0.29 18.67
N ALA A 235 -2.51 -0.79 19.30
CA ALA A 235 -1.41 0.05 19.78
C ALA A 235 -0.50 0.53 18.62
N HIS A 236 -0.62 -0.08 17.45
CA HIS A 236 0.19 0.21 16.27
C HIS A 236 -0.68 0.47 15.05
N VAL A 237 -0.79 -0.48 14.10
CA VAL A 237 -1.64 -0.32 12.91
C VAL A 237 -2.85 -1.25 13.04
N PRO A 238 -4.09 -0.72 13.18
CA PRO A 238 -5.28 -1.54 13.50
C PRO A 238 -5.79 -2.35 12.30
N TYR A 239 -5.31 -2.07 11.09
CA TYR A 239 -5.69 -2.77 9.88
C TYR A 239 -4.66 -3.80 9.43
N CYS A 240 -5.09 -4.71 8.55
CA CYS A 240 -4.21 -5.66 7.87
C CYS A 240 -3.59 -5.02 6.63
N SER A 241 -2.28 -5.15 6.43
CA SER A 241 -1.62 -4.68 5.19
C SER A 241 -1.87 -5.55 3.96
N SER A 242 -2.66 -6.62 4.06
CA SER A 242 -3.06 -7.56 2.99
C SER A 242 -1.95 -8.35 2.28
N VAL A 243 -0.70 -7.91 2.34
CA VAL A 243 0.43 -8.48 1.58
C VAL A 243 1.35 -9.37 2.40
N CYS A 244 1.46 -9.15 3.73
CA CYS A 244 2.47 -9.78 4.59
C CYS A 244 2.42 -11.30 4.52
N CYS A 245 1.23 -11.89 4.46
CA CYS A 245 1.04 -13.34 4.33
C CYS A 245 1.72 -13.90 3.08
N ASN A 246 1.42 -13.34 1.91
CA ASN A 246 2.04 -13.76 0.65
C ASN A 246 3.55 -13.46 0.63
N VAL A 247 3.98 -12.34 1.21
CA VAL A 247 5.41 -11.98 1.28
C VAL A 247 6.19 -12.98 2.12
N SER A 248 5.70 -13.41 3.30
CA SER A 248 6.39 -14.44 4.09
C SER A 248 6.39 -15.80 3.42
N LEU A 249 5.31 -16.19 2.72
CA LEU A 249 5.31 -17.43 1.93
C LEU A 249 6.38 -17.39 0.83
N LYS A 250 6.46 -16.26 0.10
CA LYS A 250 7.51 -16.01 -0.88
C LYS A 250 8.91 -16.11 -0.26
N GLN A 251 9.13 -15.46 0.87
CA GLN A 251 10.44 -15.46 1.53
C GLN A 251 10.78 -16.81 2.17
N ALA A 252 9.79 -17.59 2.61
CA ALA A 252 10.00 -18.97 3.03
C ALA A 252 10.54 -19.82 1.88
N MET A 253 10.03 -19.64 0.65
CA MET A 253 10.60 -20.30 -0.52
C MET A 253 12.05 -19.85 -0.79
N TYR A 254 12.44 -18.61 -0.50
CA TYR A 254 13.86 -18.20 -0.62
C TYR A 254 14.76 -19.00 0.31
N VAL A 255 14.29 -19.30 1.52
CA VAL A 255 15.03 -20.13 2.50
C VAL A 255 15.23 -21.54 1.92
N ARG A 256 14.16 -22.14 1.38
CA ARG A 256 14.17 -23.49 0.78
C ARG A 256 15.01 -23.56 -0.50
N GLU A 257 14.94 -22.54 -1.35
CA GLU A 257 15.78 -22.42 -2.55
C GLU A 257 17.26 -22.22 -2.21
N SER A 258 17.56 -21.47 -1.15
CA SER A 258 18.93 -21.24 -0.69
C SER A 258 19.52 -22.49 -0.03
N ASN A 259 18.69 -23.30 0.65
CA ASN A 259 19.08 -24.55 1.28
C ASN A 259 17.87 -25.50 1.44
N PRO A 260 17.81 -26.60 0.67
CA PRO A 260 16.74 -27.60 0.75
C PRO A 260 16.66 -28.36 2.07
N ASP A 261 17.60 -28.20 2.99
CA ASP A 261 17.54 -28.78 4.35
C ASP A 261 17.09 -27.76 5.41
N ALA A 262 16.93 -26.48 5.07
CA ALA A 262 16.58 -25.42 6.03
C ALA A 262 15.07 -25.32 6.31
N GLY A 263 14.68 -25.11 7.57
CA GLY A 263 13.29 -24.91 7.96
C GLY A 263 12.85 -23.44 7.92
N ALA A 264 11.68 -23.17 7.34
CA ALA A 264 11.01 -21.88 7.36
C ALA A 264 9.71 -21.98 8.18
N TYR A 265 9.63 -21.28 9.31
CA TYR A 265 8.50 -21.36 10.25
C TYR A 265 7.69 -20.07 10.21
N ILE A 266 6.49 -20.11 9.66
CA ILE A 266 5.60 -18.95 9.60
C ILE A 266 4.60 -19.03 10.76
N ILE A 267 4.72 -18.08 11.70
CA ILE A 267 3.83 -17.95 12.84
C ILE A 267 2.76 -16.90 12.52
N TYR A 268 1.49 -17.31 12.52
CA TYR A 268 0.39 -16.47 12.03
C TYR A 268 -0.85 -16.48 12.92
N LYS A 269 -1.63 -15.38 12.87
CA LYS A 269 -3.00 -15.35 13.41
C LYS A 269 -3.99 -15.96 12.42
N ASP A 270 -3.98 -15.46 11.18
CA ASP A 270 -4.71 -16.00 10.04
C ASP A 270 -3.85 -15.89 8.78
N MET A 271 -3.90 -16.89 7.91
CA MET A 271 -3.32 -16.80 6.57
C MET A 271 -4.32 -16.14 5.62
N ARG A 272 -3.87 -15.08 4.93
CA ARG A 272 -4.69 -14.29 4.01
C ARG A 272 -4.09 -14.31 2.61
N THR A 273 -4.56 -15.24 1.78
CA THR A 273 -4.07 -15.52 0.42
C THR A 273 -5.22 -15.48 -0.59
N PRO A 274 -5.88 -14.32 -0.78
CA PRO A 274 -7.14 -14.25 -1.53
C PRO A 274 -6.96 -14.58 -3.03
N GLY A 275 -7.97 -15.21 -3.60
CA GLY A 275 -8.07 -15.47 -5.03
C GLY A 275 -7.05 -16.51 -5.52
N LEU A 276 -6.35 -16.19 -6.61
CA LEU A 276 -5.41 -17.12 -7.26
C LEU A 276 -4.15 -17.39 -6.42
N TYR A 277 -3.86 -16.55 -5.42
CA TYR A 277 -2.75 -16.78 -4.50
C TYR A 277 -2.99 -17.94 -3.52
N GLU A 278 -4.20 -18.50 -3.46
CA GLU A 278 -4.43 -19.76 -2.74
C GLU A 278 -3.63 -20.93 -3.34
N ASN A 279 -3.41 -20.92 -4.66
CA ASN A 279 -2.54 -21.91 -5.31
C ASN A 279 -1.08 -21.76 -4.85
N PHE A 280 -0.64 -20.51 -4.63
CA PHE A 280 0.68 -20.21 -4.11
C PHE A 280 0.81 -20.68 -2.65
N TYR A 281 -0.22 -20.46 -1.85
CA TYR A 281 -0.27 -20.96 -0.48
C TYR A 281 -0.20 -22.49 -0.43
N LYS A 282 -0.98 -23.17 -1.27
CA LYS A 282 -0.95 -24.62 -1.40
C LYS A 282 0.43 -25.13 -1.82
N ALA A 283 1.06 -24.51 -2.81
CA ALA A 283 2.41 -24.88 -3.24
C ALA A 283 3.44 -24.75 -2.10
N ALA A 284 3.30 -23.72 -1.25
CA ALA A 284 4.14 -23.59 -0.06
C ALA A 284 3.84 -24.66 1.01
N GLN A 285 2.61 -25.17 1.11
CA GLN A 285 2.25 -26.27 2.01
C GLN A 285 2.79 -27.62 1.55
N ASP A 286 3.00 -27.79 0.24
CA ASP A 286 3.54 -29.02 -0.35
C ASP A 286 5.07 -29.14 -0.13
N ASP A 287 5.75 -28.08 0.33
CA ASP A 287 7.17 -28.11 0.71
C ASP A 287 7.35 -28.52 2.18
N GLU A 288 8.02 -29.66 2.41
CA GLU A 288 8.21 -30.25 3.75
C GLU A 288 9.05 -29.40 4.71
N GLY A 289 9.80 -28.41 4.23
CA GLY A 289 10.55 -27.48 5.07
C GLY A 289 9.83 -26.18 5.38
N ILE A 290 8.59 -25.99 4.92
CA ILE A 290 7.76 -24.83 5.26
C ILE A 290 6.73 -25.23 6.32
N PHE A 291 6.92 -24.71 7.53
CA PHE A 291 6.07 -24.97 8.69
C PHE A 291 5.12 -23.81 8.93
N LEU A 292 3.84 -24.11 9.11
CA LEU A 292 2.78 -23.13 9.34
C LEU A 292 2.20 -23.35 10.73
N ALA A 293 2.38 -22.40 11.63
CA ALA A 293 1.85 -22.50 12.99
C ALA A 293 0.92 -21.32 13.30
N LYS A 294 -0.34 -21.62 13.62
CA LYS A 294 -1.25 -20.62 14.15
C LYS A 294 -0.88 -20.32 15.61
N GLY A 295 -0.43 -19.11 15.88
CA GLY A 295 0.14 -18.77 17.17
C GLY A 295 0.49 -17.30 17.34
N GLU A 296 0.91 -16.97 18.55
CA GLU A 296 1.34 -15.63 18.95
C GLU A 296 2.75 -15.70 19.56
N ILE A 297 3.58 -14.71 19.25
CA ILE A 297 4.92 -14.60 19.81
C ILE A 297 4.82 -14.06 21.24
N LEU A 298 5.38 -14.78 22.20
CA LEU A 298 5.44 -14.37 23.60
C LEU A 298 6.74 -13.64 23.92
N GLY A 299 7.84 -14.00 23.26
CA GLY A 299 9.14 -13.38 23.45
C GLY A 299 10.22 -13.97 22.55
N ILE A 300 11.32 -13.22 22.40
CA ILE A 300 12.51 -13.61 21.67
C ILE A 300 13.73 -13.36 22.57
N GLU A 301 14.55 -14.40 22.73
CA GLU A 301 15.81 -14.35 23.48
C GLU A 301 16.98 -14.74 22.58
N GLU A 302 18.15 -14.12 22.77
CA GLU A 302 19.38 -14.47 22.04
C GLU A 302 20.24 -15.43 22.88
N GLU A 303 20.66 -16.53 22.28
CA GLU A 303 21.58 -17.49 22.90
C GLU A 303 23.04 -17.08 22.70
N ALA A 304 23.96 -17.71 23.43
CA ALA A 304 25.40 -17.40 23.37
C ALA A 304 26.04 -17.62 21.98
N ASP A 305 25.44 -18.47 21.14
CA ASP A 305 25.86 -18.71 19.74
C ASP A 305 25.23 -17.70 18.75
N GLY A 306 24.47 -16.72 19.26
CA GLY A 306 23.73 -15.70 18.51
C GLY A 306 22.48 -16.21 17.80
N SER A 307 22.08 -17.47 18.01
CA SER A 307 20.76 -17.94 17.59
C SER A 307 19.67 -17.35 18.48
N LEU A 308 18.43 -17.37 17.98
CA LEU A 308 17.28 -16.78 18.62
C LEU A 308 16.33 -17.88 19.10
N LEU A 309 15.97 -17.86 20.37
CA LEU A 309 14.93 -18.72 20.93
C LEU A 309 13.60 -17.96 20.88
N VAL A 310 12.71 -18.40 20.01
CA VAL A 310 11.39 -17.80 19.81
C VAL A 310 10.35 -18.58 20.60
N GLU A 311 9.72 -17.93 21.58
CA GLU A 311 8.64 -18.52 22.35
C GLU A 311 7.28 -18.22 21.72
N VAL A 312 6.52 -19.26 21.39
CA VAL A 312 5.26 -19.17 20.66
C VAL A 312 4.14 -19.83 21.46
N ASN A 313 3.06 -19.10 21.70
CA ASN A 313 1.81 -19.69 22.13
C ASN A 313 1.12 -20.36 20.92
N ASN A 314 1.25 -21.68 20.80
CA ASN A 314 0.67 -22.42 19.68
C ASN A 314 -0.81 -22.71 19.96
N LEU A 315 -1.69 -22.06 19.20
CA LEU A 315 -3.13 -22.12 19.42
C LEU A 315 -3.76 -23.43 18.94
N LEU A 316 -3.11 -24.16 18.02
CA LEU A 316 -3.59 -25.46 17.54
C LEU A 316 -3.23 -26.58 18.50
N LEU A 317 -2.06 -26.50 19.12
CA LEU A 317 -1.60 -27.49 20.09
C LEU A 317 -2.02 -27.17 21.54
N GLY A 318 -2.50 -25.95 21.79
CA GLY A 318 -2.90 -25.49 23.13
C GLY A 318 -1.75 -25.42 24.13
N LYS A 319 -0.51 -25.24 23.66
CA LYS A 319 0.70 -25.20 24.50
C LYS A 319 1.73 -24.23 23.95
N THR A 320 2.57 -23.73 24.84
CA THR A 320 3.77 -22.97 24.47
C THR A 320 4.80 -23.89 23.85
N VAL A 321 5.40 -23.47 22.74
CA VAL A 321 6.52 -24.13 22.08
C VAL A 321 7.67 -23.14 21.92
N ARG A 322 8.90 -23.66 21.89
CA ARG A 322 10.10 -22.86 21.64
C ARG A 322 10.76 -23.32 20.36
N ILE A 323 11.07 -22.38 19.48
CA ILE A 323 11.69 -22.63 18.19
C ILE A 323 13.05 -21.93 18.19
N LYS A 324 14.12 -22.70 17.98
CA LYS A 324 15.46 -22.13 17.77
C LYS A 324 15.57 -21.69 16.31
N ALA A 325 15.93 -20.42 16.12
CA ALA A 325 15.99 -19.75 14.82
C ALA A 325 17.37 -19.11 14.62
N ASP A 326 17.89 -19.17 13.41
CA ASP A 326 19.08 -18.43 12.99
C ASP A 326 18.72 -16.98 12.62
N ILE A 327 17.53 -16.78 12.05
CA ILE A 327 16.98 -15.48 11.68
C ILE A 327 15.51 -15.42 12.09
N VAL A 328 15.09 -14.29 12.65
CA VAL A 328 13.67 -13.95 12.82
C VAL A 328 13.34 -12.82 11.85
N VAL A 329 12.34 -13.03 11.00
CA VAL A 329 11.84 -12.04 10.04
C VAL A 329 10.52 -11.48 10.55
N LEU A 330 10.50 -10.20 10.87
CA LEU A 330 9.29 -9.45 11.20
C LEU A 330 8.58 -9.07 9.90
N ALA A 331 7.41 -9.66 9.65
CA ALA A 331 6.60 -9.35 8.49
C ALA A 331 5.85 -8.03 8.74
N THR A 332 6.58 -6.92 8.64
CA THR A 332 6.02 -5.58 8.82
C THR A 332 5.18 -5.17 7.63
N GLY A 333 4.19 -4.34 7.92
CA GLY A 333 3.18 -3.90 6.99
C GLY A 333 3.62 -2.68 6.18
N MET A 334 2.70 -2.25 5.32
CA MET A 334 2.86 -1.06 4.50
C MET A 334 2.10 0.10 5.13
N LEU A 335 2.77 1.25 5.25
CA LEU A 335 2.18 2.54 5.52
C LEU A 335 2.18 3.38 4.24
N THR A 336 1.16 4.21 4.05
CA THR A 336 1.12 5.11 2.89
C THR A 336 2.15 6.23 3.05
N ASN A 337 2.81 6.61 1.95
CA ASN A 337 3.68 7.79 1.91
C ASN A 337 2.89 9.11 1.98
N MET A 338 1.55 9.04 1.96
CA MET A 338 0.70 10.21 2.21
C MET A 338 0.77 10.68 3.67
N ILE A 339 1.07 9.78 4.62
CA ILE A 339 1.13 10.13 6.05
C ILE A 339 2.37 11.00 6.29
N PRO A 340 2.21 12.23 6.82
CA PRO A 340 3.32 13.12 7.10
C PRO A 340 4.29 12.46 8.09
N GLU A 341 5.56 12.89 8.05
CA GLU A 341 6.62 12.23 8.83
C GLU A 341 6.34 12.27 10.34
N ASP A 342 5.72 13.33 10.84
CA ASP A 342 5.41 13.54 12.26
C ASP A 342 4.06 12.95 12.71
N TYR A 343 3.35 12.24 11.81
CA TYR A 343 2.02 11.68 12.10
C TYR A 343 2.01 10.16 12.06
N GLU A 344 1.13 9.58 12.88
CA GLU A 344 0.86 8.15 12.91
C GLU A 344 -0.53 7.84 12.37
N VAL A 345 -0.74 6.61 11.89
CA VAL A 345 -2.03 6.13 11.39
C VAL A 345 -3.17 6.38 12.40
N ASN A 346 -2.89 6.20 13.68
CA ASN A 346 -3.90 6.35 14.74
C ASN A 346 -4.10 7.80 15.19
N ASN A 347 -3.22 8.71 14.77
CA ASN A 347 -3.22 10.12 15.17
C ASN A 347 -3.60 11.05 14.01
N LEU A 348 -4.22 10.51 12.95
CA LEU A 348 -4.73 11.30 11.83
C LEU A 348 -6.00 12.03 12.29
N THR A 349 -5.89 13.34 12.51
CA THR A 349 -7.04 14.21 12.81
C THR A 349 -7.79 14.58 11.53
N THR A 350 -9.00 15.13 11.65
CA THR A 350 -9.78 15.64 10.51
C THR A 350 -9.05 16.74 9.73
N GLU A 351 -8.08 17.44 10.34
CA GLU A 351 -7.24 18.44 9.66
C GLU A 351 -6.33 17.83 8.57
N TYR A 352 -6.05 16.53 8.67
CA TYR A 352 -5.23 15.79 7.72
C TYR A 352 -6.02 15.26 6.50
N ILE A 353 -7.34 15.04 6.63
CA ILE A 353 -8.20 14.61 5.51
C ILE A 353 -8.54 15.84 4.66
N GLY A 354 -7.55 16.36 3.95
CA GLY A 354 -7.68 17.52 3.09
C GLY A 354 -8.00 18.78 3.89
N THR A 355 -7.03 19.69 3.98
CA THR A 355 -7.31 21.07 4.36
C THR A 355 -8.30 21.64 3.33
N ILE A 356 -9.60 21.55 3.60
CA ILE A 356 -10.58 22.45 3.03
C ILE A 356 -10.28 23.79 3.67
N THR A 357 -9.36 24.54 3.09
CA THR A 357 -9.27 25.98 3.34
C THR A 357 -10.63 26.58 2.97
N LYS A 358 -11.48 26.83 3.98
CA LYS A 358 -12.62 27.74 3.85
C LYS A 358 -12.04 29.10 3.52
N LYS A 359 -11.96 29.44 2.23
CA LYS A 359 -11.79 30.82 1.80
C LYS A 359 -13.19 31.43 1.85
N GLU A 360 -13.46 32.22 2.88
CA GLU A 360 -14.62 33.10 2.84
C GLU A 360 -14.45 34.01 1.61
N THR A 361 -15.40 33.89 0.69
CA THR A 361 -15.51 34.82 -0.42
C THR A 361 -16.16 36.08 0.16
N THR A 362 -15.37 37.14 0.32
CA THR A 362 -15.91 38.50 0.52
C THR A 362 -16.57 39.01 -0.73
#